data_AF-A0A9Q0SJ10-F1
#
_entry.id   AF-A0A9Q0SJ10-F1
#
_cell.length_a   1.000
_cell.length_b   1.000
_cell.length_c   1.000
_cell.angle_alpha   90.00
_cell.angle_beta   90.00
_cell.angle_gamma   90.00
#
_symmetry.space_group_name_H-M   'P 1'
#
loop_
_entity.id
_entity.type
_entity.pdbx_description
1 polymer ?
#
loop_
_entity_poly.entity_id
_entity_poly.type
_entity_poly.pdbx_seq_one_letter_code
_entity_poly.pdbx_strand_id
1 'polypeptide(L)'
;MDFIEQKRHKELANLSSFYRLVYSEIEEVGWEHLVRFGGDLEFLSFRITDKKGRVHVMEIQLDKTYPQKPPSVSAEVPYIFNVKWSVKSRLKDLVQQFREHLEKLQEFWSTMEDIDHSLCVTNKKELSRATTCRQIDIGNDCLIMLSINAKDPSSLPECRFMGSGLVVNPVRKLWLRNNKQWMKDKTFLENLAFVLETELPRPSHVLENDQQVECGICYAQYLPMDEELGSRSGAGTDHTCDNTSCGRAFHTVCLVDWLRSITTTRQYVDFLVSLAFIWLK
;
A
#
# COMPACT_ATOMS: atom_id res chain seq x y z
N MET A 1 6.36 -47.18 -22.52
CA MET A 1 6.31 -45.79 -22.99
C MET A 1 4.96 -45.13 -22.72
N ASP A 2 3.86 -45.89 -22.64
CA ASP A 2 2.48 -45.36 -22.55
C ASP A 2 2.08 -44.64 -21.25
N PHE A 3 2.64 -45.04 -20.09
CA PHE A 3 2.21 -44.45 -18.80
C PHE A 3 2.65 -42.98 -18.63
N ILE A 4 3.85 -42.63 -19.12
CA ILE A 4 4.40 -41.27 -19.01
C ILE A 4 3.65 -40.33 -19.95
N GLU A 5 3.33 -40.79 -21.16
CA GLU A 5 2.63 -40.01 -22.16
C GLU A 5 1.16 -39.77 -21.77
N GLN A 6 0.49 -40.79 -21.23
CA GLN A 6 -0.88 -40.67 -20.72
C GLN A 6 -0.97 -39.74 -19.49
N LYS A 7 0.04 -39.76 -18.61
CA LYS A 7 0.16 -38.81 -17.49
C LYS A 7 0.30 -37.37 -18.00
N ARG A 8 1.18 -37.16 -18.99
CA ARG A 8 1.40 -35.85 -19.64
C ARG A 8 0.13 -35.30 -20.31
N HIS A 9 -0.62 -36.14 -21.02
CA HIS A 9 -1.89 -35.74 -21.64
C HIS A 9 -2.95 -35.31 -20.61
N LYS A 10 -3.04 -36.03 -19.48
CA LYS A 10 -3.95 -35.68 -18.39
C LYS A 10 -3.56 -34.36 -17.70
N GLU A 11 -2.27 -34.14 -17.48
CA GLU A 11 -1.75 -32.88 -16.92
C GLU A 11 -2.05 -31.68 -17.83
N LEU A 12 -1.86 -31.83 -19.14
CA LEU A 12 -2.14 -30.77 -20.12
C LEU A 12 -3.65 -30.43 -20.19
N ALA A 13 -4.51 -31.44 -20.15
CA ALA A 13 -5.96 -31.26 -20.14
C ALA A 13 -6.44 -30.55 -18.85
N ASN A 14 -5.88 -30.93 -17.71
CA ASN A 14 -6.19 -30.29 -16.42
C ASN A 14 -5.76 -28.81 -16.42
N LEU A 15 -4.55 -28.50 -16.89
CA LEU A 15 -4.07 -27.12 -17.06
C LEU A 15 -5.01 -26.30 -17.97
N SER A 16 -5.42 -26.87 -19.11
CA SER A 16 -6.36 -26.21 -20.01
C SER A 16 -7.71 -25.91 -19.35
N SER A 17 -8.24 -26.85 -18.55
CA SER A 17 -9.50 -26.64 -17.81
C SER A 17 -9.36 -25.58 -16.71
N PHE A 18 -8.23 -25.56 -16.00
CA PHE A 18 -7.92 -24.57 -14.98
C PHE A 18 -7.86 -23.16 -15.58
N TYR A 19 -7.08 -22.97 -16.65
CA TYR A 19 -6.96 -21.66 -17.29
C TYR A 19 -8.30 -21.15 -17.80
N ARG A 20 -9.09 -22.00 -18.48
CA ARG A 20 -10.42 -21.62 -18.97
C ARG A 20 -11.36 -21.21 -17.83
N LEU A 21 -11.31 -21.93 -16.71
CA LEU A 21 -12.10 -21.59 -15.53
C LEU A 21 -11.70 -20.22 -14.98
N VAL A 22 -10.40 -20.00 -14.73
CA VAL A 22 -9.90 -18.74 -14.15
C VAL A 22 -10.20 -17.55 -15.07
N TYR A 23 -9.99 -17.68 -16.39
CA TYR A 23 -10.35 -16.63 -17.33
C TYR A 23 -11.85 -16.28 -17.32
N SER A 24 -12.71 -17.30 -17.28
CA SER A 24 -14.16 -17.09 -17.18
C SER A 24 -14.53 -16.38 -15.86
N GLU A 25 -13.84 -16.67 -14.76
CA GLU A 25 -14.10 -16.03 -13.48
C GLU A 25 -13.54 -14.60 -13.40
N ILE A 26 -12.42 -14.31 -14.08
CA ILE A 26 -11.93 -12.94 -14.28
C ILE A 26 -12.95 -12.11 -15.05
N GLU A 27 -13.52 -12.66 -16.13
CA GLU A 27 -14.56 -12.00 -16.92
C GLU A 27 -15.82 -11.71 -16.07
N GLU A 28 -16.21 -12.62 -15.18
CA GLU A 28 -17.31 -12.41 -14.22
C GLU A 28 -17.02 -11.30 -13.19
N VAL A 29 -15.76 -11.14 -12.79
CA VAL A 29 -15.35 -10.08 -11.88
C VAL A 29 -15.26 -8.73 -12.60
N GLY A 30 -14.82 -8.73 -13.86
CA GLY A 30 -14.57 -7.54 -14.68
C GLY A 30 -13.08 -7.33 -14.94
N TRP A 31 -12.69 -7.28 -16.21
CA TRP A 31 -11.30 -7.08 -16.65
C TRP A 31 -10.76 -5.71 -16.25
N GLU A 32 -11.61 -4.70 -16.16
CA GLU A 32 -11.30 -3.34 -15.71
C GLU A 32 -10.85 -3.28 -14.23
N HIS A 33 -11.19 -4.30 -13.46
CA HIS A 33 -10.76 -4.43 -12.06
C HIS A 33 -9.46 -5.22 -11.92
N LEU A 34 -9.00 -5.94 -12.95
CA LEU A 34 -7.78 -6.74 -12.89
C LEU A 34 -6.55 -5.84 -12.98
N VAL A 35 -5.67 -5.89 -11.98
CA VAL A 35 -4.42 -5.09 -11.95
C VAL A 35 -3.29 -5.85 -12.62
N ARG A 36 -3.09 -7.11 -12.23
CA ARG A 36 -2.08 -8.01 -12.79
C ARG A 36 -2.43 -9.46 -12.45
N PHE A 37 -1.89 -10.37 -13.24
CA PHE A 37 -1.92 -11.80 -13.00
C PHE A 37 -0.58 -12.45 -13.38
N GLY A 38 -0.26 -13.58 -12.75
CA GLY A 38 0.90 -14.40 -13.11
C GLY A 38 0.65 -15.17 -14.39
N GLY A 39 1.68 -15.46 -15.19
CA GLY A 39 1.54 -16.19 -16.46
C GLY A 39 0.97 -17.61 -16.28
N ASP A 40 1.13 -18.19 -15.09
CA ASP A 40 0.55 -19.47 -14.68
C ASP A 40 -0.86 -19.36 -14.09
N LEU A 41 -1.42 -18.14 -14.00
CA LEU A 41 -2.71 -17.81 -13.38
C LEU A 41 -2.85 -18.31 -11.93
N GLU A 42 -1.75 -18.63 -11.26
CA GLU A 42 -1.73 -18.94 -9.83
C GLU A 42 -1.78 -17.66 -8.98
N PHE A 43 -1.46 -16.51 -9.57
CA PHE A 43 -1.58 -15.21 -8.92
C PHE A 43 -2.52 -14.29 -9.68
N LEU A 44 -3.43 -13.63 -8.97
CA LEU A 44 -4.31 -12.59 -9.49
C LEU A 44 -4.32 -11.40 -8.52
N SER A 45 -4.60 -10.21 -9.03
CA SER A 45 -4.86 -9.06 -8.17
C SER A 45 -5.95 -8.17 -8.75
N PHE A 46 -6.88 -7.76 -7.89
CA PHE A 46 -8.02 -6.94 -8.27
C PHE A 46 -8.01 -5.61 -7.51
N ARG A 47 -8.27 -4.53 -8.24
CA ARG A 47 -8.51 -3.19 -7.73
C ARG A 47 -9.96 -3.07 -7.28
N ILE A 48 -10.17 -2.70 -6.03
CA ILE A 48 -11.50 -2.57 -5.42
C ILE A 48 -11.58 -1.21 -4.73
N THR A 49 -12.56 -0.41 -5.11
CA THR A 49 -12.81 0.89 -4.50
C THR A 49 -13.89 0.76 -3.41
N ASP A 50 -13.62 1.32 -2.23
CA ASP A 50 -14.58 1.36 -1.13
C ASP A 50 -15.58 2.53 -1.25
N LYS A 51 -16.55 2.60 -0.34
CA LYS A 51 -17.59 3.65 -0.37
C LYS A 51 -17.07 5.09 -0.18
N LYS A 52 -15.85 5.28 0.34
CA LYS A 52 -15.20 6.59 0.49
C LYS A 52 -14.27 6.90 -0.69
N GLY A 53 -14.28 6.09 -1.74
CA GLY A 53 -13.47 6.30 -2.93
C GLY A 53 -12.01 5.84 -2.77
N ARG A 54 -11.66 5.18 -1.65
CA ARG A 54 -10.30 4.67 -1.44
C ARG A 54 -10.09 3.41 -2.27
N VAL A 55 -8.95 3.34 -2.92
CA VAL A 55 -8.58 2.20 -3.77
C VAL A 55 -7.78 1.20 -2.95
N HIS A 56 -8.21 -0.06 -3.00
CA HIS A 56 -7.56 -1.20 -2.35
C HIS A 56 -7.18 -2.23 -3.41
N VAL A 57 -6.04 -2.89 -3.23
CA VAL A 57 -5.62 -4.01 -4.09
C VAL A 57 -5.77 -5.30 -3.30
N MET A 58 -6.64 -6.19 -3.77
CA MET A 58 -6.80 -7.54 -3.26
C MET A 58 -5.97 -8.50 -4.09
N GLU A 59 -4.98 -9.12 -3.48
CA GLU A 59 -4.13 -10.11 -4.07
C GLU A 59 -4.64 -11.52 -3.73
N ILE A 60 -4.64 -12.40 -4.71
CA ILE A 60 -5.20 -13.75 -4.63
C ILE A 60 -4.13 -14.74 -5.12
N GLN A 61 -3.91 -15.79 -4.33
CA GLN A 61 -3.10 -16.94 -4.72
C GLN A 61 -4.02 -18.16 -4.89
N LEU A 62 -4.03 -18.71 -6.10
CA LEU A 62 -4.73 -19.91 -6.51
C LEU A 62 -3.74 -21.08 -6.54
N ASP A 63 -4.16 -22.22 -6.02
CA ASP A 63 -3.42 -23.47 -6.23
C ASP A 63 -4.00 -24.25 -7.41
N LYS A 64 -3.23 -25.19 -7.98
CA LYS A 64 -3.65 -25.99 -9.15
C LYS A 64 -4.87 -26.89 -8.90
N THR A 65 -5.29 -27.08 -7.65
CA THR A 65 -6.51 -27.81 -7.28
C THR A 65 -7.72 -26.89 -7.14
N TYR A 66 -7.59 -25.59 -7.37
CA TYR A 66 -8.70 -24.65 -7.45
C TYR A 66 -9.81 -25.16 -8.39
N PRO A 67 -11.10 -25.05 -8.01
CA PRO A 67 -11.65 -24.41 -6.81
C PRO A 67 -11.84 -25.36 -5.62
N GLN A 68 -11.23 -26.55 -5.62
CA GLN A 68 -11.42 -27.55 -4.55
C GLN A 68 -10.90 -27.07 -3.19
N LYS A 69 -9.86 -26.24 -3.20
CA LYS A 69 -9.34 -25.54 -2.03
C LYS A 69 -9.62 -24.04 -2.14
N PRO A 70 -9.82 -23.36 -1.00
CA PRO A 70 -9.97 -21.92 -0.99
C PRO A 70 -8.68 -21.23 -1.47
N PRO A 71 -8.81 -20.14 -2.23
CA PRO A 71 -7.67 -19.30 -2.55
C PRO A 71 -7.16 -18.57 -1.29
N SER A 72 -5.87 -18.22 -1.29
CA SER A 72 -5.30 -17.36 -0.24
C SER A 72 -5.45 -15.89 -0.64
N VAL A 73 -5.74 -15.01 0.32
CA VAL A 73 -5.98 -13.58 0.07
C VAL A 73 -5.05 -12.71 0.91
N SER A 74 -4.46 -11.69 0.28
CA SER A 74 -3.70 -10.63 0.94
C SER A 74 -4.13 -9.24 0.42
N ALA A 75 -4.01 -8.23 1.27
CA ALA A 75 -4.28 -6.83 0.92
C ALA A 75 -3.67 -5.93 2.01
N GLU A 76 -3.50 -4.64 1.71
CA GLU A 76 -3.07 -3.61 2.68
C GLU A 76 -4.22 -3.22 3.62
N VAL A 77 -4.63 -4.16 4.47
CA VAL A 77 -5.70 -4.00 5.46
C VAL A 77 -5.20 -4.44 6.84
N PRO A 78 -5.74 -3.91 7.95
CA PRO A 78 -5.22 -4.19 9.28
C PRO A 78 -5.38 -5.66 9.71
N TYR A 79 -6.32 -6.38 9.10
CA TYR A 79 -6.44 -7.83 9.20
C TYR A 79 -7.21 -8.37 7.99
N ILE A 80 -6.95 -9.61 7.61
CA ILE A 80 -7.68 -10.32 6.54
C ILE A 80 -8.90 -11.03 7.11
N PHE A 81 -9.98 -11.08 6.33
CA PHE A 81 -11.22 -11.76 6.68
C PHE A 81 -11.09 -13.29 6.55
N ASN A 82 -11.93 -14.02 7.28
CA ASN A 82 -12.02 -15.47 7.10
C ASN A 82 -12.78 -15.78 5.81
N VAL A 83 -12.07 -16.35 4.83
CA VAL A 83 -12.65 -16.73 3.54
C VAL A 83 -13.69 -17.83 3.74
N LYS A 84 -14.94 -17.55 3.37
CA LYS A 84 -16.01 -18.54 3.27
C LYS A 84 -15.98 -19.12 1.86
N TRP A 85 -15.59 -20.38 1.73
CA TRP A 85 -15.39 -21.03 0.44
C TRP A 85 -16.07 -22.38 0.35
N SER A 86 -16.54 -22.71 -0.84
CA SER A 86 -17.01 -24.04 -1.23
C SER A 86 -16.51 -24.37 -2.63
N VAL A 87 -16.60 -25.64 -3.03
CA VAL A 87 -16.22 -26.08 -4.39
C VAL A 87 -17.05 -25.44 -5.52
N LYS A 88 -18.16 -24.76 -5.17
CA LYS A 88 -19.02 -24.01 -6.09
C LYS A 88 -18.73 -22.51 -6.10
N SER A 89 -17.91 -22.04 -5.15
CA SER A 89 -17.53 -20.64 -5.04
C SER A 89 -16.62 -20.23 -6.19
N ARG A 90 -16.68 -18.95 -6.55
CA ARG A 90 -15.92 -18.31 -7.62
C ARG A 90 -15.21 -17.05 -7.13
N LEU A 91 -14.30 -16.50 -7.93
CA LEU A 91 -13.58 -15.25 -7.63
C LEU A 91 -14.51 -14.09 -7.30
N LYS A 92 -15.66 -13.97 -7.96
CA LYS A 92 -16.66 -12.92 -7.65
C LYS A 92 -17.20 -13.00 -6.23
N ASP A 93 -17.36 -14.21 -5.68
CA ASP A 93 -17.84 -14.41 -4.31
C ASP A 93 -16.76 -13.96 -3.32
N LEU A 94 -15.49 -14.16 -3.67
CA LEU A 94 -14.36 -13.70 -2.87
C LEU A 94 -14.22 -12.18 -2.89
N VAL A 95 -14.35 -11.57 -4.08
CA VAL A 95 -14.38 -10.12 -4.27
C VAL A 95 -15.53 -9.50 -3.47
N GLN A 96 -16.71 -10.12 -3.48
CA GLN A 96 -17.85 -9.67 -2.69
C GLN A 96 -17.58 -9.73 -1.18
N GLN A 97 -17.00 -10.82 -0.68
CA GLN A 97 -16.59 -10.94 0.72
C GLN A 97 -15.55 -9.88 1.10
N PHE A 98 -14.62 -9.54 0.21
CA PHE A 98 -13.66 -8.47 0.46
C PHE A 98 -14.33 -7.10 0.49
N ARG A 99 -15.29 -6.80 -0.40
CA ARG A 99 -16.08 -5.56 -0.33
C ARG A 99 -16.79 -5.42 1.02
N GLU A 100 -17.44 -6.49 1.50
CA GLU A 100 -18.06 -6.51 2.84
C GLU A 100 -17.05 -6.31 3.98
N HIS A 101 -15.82 -6.80 3.81
CA HIS A 101 -14.73 -6.59 4.74
C HIS A 101 -14.26 -5.13 4.75
N LEU A 102 -14.09 -4.51 3.58
CA LEU A 102 -13.76 -3.08 3.46
C LEU A 102 -14.82 -2.20 4.13
N GLU A 103 -16.11 -2.58 4.06
CA GLU A 103 -17.19 -1.85 4.74
C GLU A 103 -17.06 -1.86 6.27
N LYS A 104 -16.58 -2.95 6.86
CA LYS A 104 -16.35 -3.06 8.31
C LYS A 104 -15.15 -2.23 8.78
N LEU A 105 -14.20 -1.97 7.90
CA LEU A 105 -12.97 -1.21 8.19
C LEU A 105 -13.13 0.31 8.02
N GLN A 106 -14.31 0.78 7.61
CA GLN A 106 -14.55 2.19 7.31
C GLN A 106 -14.36 3.09 8.53
N GLU A 107 -14.85 2.67 9.70
CA GLU A 107 -14.68 3.41 10.95
C GLU A 107 -13.19 3.48 11.31
N PHE A 108 -12.47 2.35 11.22
CA PHE A 108 -11.04 2.29 11.51
C PHE A 108 -10.24 3.30 10.69
N TRP A 109 -10.37 3.28 9.36
CA TRP A 109 -9.63 4.22 8.54
C TRP A 109 -10.04 5.67 8.76
N SER A 110 -11.29 5.93 9.13
CA SER A 110 -11.74 7.30 9.47
C SER A 110 -11.07 7.77 10.76
N THR A 111 -10.99 6.91 11.78
CA THR A 111 -10.25 7.20 13.02
C THR A 111 -8.77 7.45 12.77
N MET A 112 -8.13 6.64 11.91
CA MET A 112 -6.72 6.84 11.56
C MET A 112 -6.51 8.17 10.81
N GLU A 113 -7.39 8.50 9.85
CA GLU A 113 -7.37 9.77 9.12
C GLU A 113 -7.57 10.97 10.07
N ASP A 114 -8.50 10.87 11.02
CA ASP A 114 -8.73 11.91 12.03
C ASP A 114 -7.53 12.11 12.95
N ILE A 115 -6.85 11.03 13.35
CA ILE A 115 -5.60 11.09 14.11
C ILE A 115 -4.51 11.78 13.29
N ASP A 116 -4.30 11.33 12.04
CA ASP A 116 -3.27 11.82 11.13
C ASP A 116 -3.45 13.32 10.82
N HIS A 117 -4.71 13.79 10.78
CA HIS A 117 -5.04 15.20 10.57
C HIS A 117 -4.94 16.05 11.85
N SER A 118 -5.32 15.51 13.00
CA SER A 118 -5.52 16.29 14.22
C SER A 118 -4.32 16.33 15.17
N LEU A 119 -3.36 15.41 15.01
CA LEU A 119 -2.26 15.19 15.95
C LEU A 119 -0.89 15.21 15.24
N CYS A 120 0.16 15.59 15.96
CA CYS A 120 1.54 15.51 15.46
C CYS A 120 2.03 14.06 15.34
N VAL A 121 1.65 13.38 14.25
CA VAL A 121 2.12 12.03 13.92
C VAL A 121 3.54 12.09 13.35
N THR A 122 4.45 11.34 13.95
CA THR A 122 5.89 11.34 13.64
C THR A 122 6.32 10.20 12.70
N ASN A 123 5.57 9.09 12.65
CA ASN A 123 5.88 7.95 11.79
C ASN A 123 5.17 8.00 10.42
N LYS A 124 5.21 9.16 9.75
CA LYS A 124 4.48 9.41 8.49
C LYS A 124 4.87 8.52 7.31
N LYS A 125 6.10 8.00 7.31
CA LYS A 125 6.61 7.12 6.23
C LYS A 125 5.97 5.71 6.24
N GLU A 126 5.23 5.34 7.28
CA GLU A 126 4.68 3.99 7.48
C GLU A 126 3.14 3.96 7.44
N LEU A 127 2.49 5.01 6.91
CA LEU A 127 1.03 5.19 6.93
C LEU A 127 0.28 4.36 5.87
N SER A 128 0.59 3.08 5.78
CA SER A 128 -0.20 2.14 4.99
C SER A 128 -1.61 1.98 5.56
N ARG A 129 -2.54 1.50 4.73
CA ARG A 129 -3.90 1.16 5.16
C ARG A 129 -3.97 -0.07 6.09
N ALA A 130 -2.86 -0.82 6.21
CA ALA A 130 -2.70 -1.93 7.15
C ALA A 130 -2.17 -1.50 8.53
N THR A 131 -1.54 -0.32 8.63
CA THR A 131 -0.83 0.10 9.85
C THR A 131 -1.82 0.52 10.94
N THR A 132 -1.86 -0.22 12.04
CA THR A 132 -2.74 0.05 13.20
C THR A 132 -2.13 0.96 14.26
N CYS A 133 -0.83 1.28 14.15
CA CYS A 133 -0.12 2.07 15.13
C CYS A 133 0.15 3.50 14.65
N ARG A 134 0.15 4.45 15.58
CA ARG A 134 0.58 5.84 15.36
C ARG A 134 1.50 6.30 16.47
N GLN A 135 2.62 6.90 16.10
CA GLN A 135 3.53 7.54 17.03
C GLN A 135 3.27 9.04 17.03
N ILE A 136 2.74 9.54 18.13
CA ILE A 136 2.30 10.92 18.29
C ILE A 136 3.25 11.66 19.24
N ASP A 137 3.62 12.87 18.88
CA ASP A 137 4.29 13.80 19.79
C ASP A 137 3.26 14.43 20.74
N ILE A 138 3.50 14.26 22.05
CA ILE A 138 2.65 14.83 23.10
C ILE A 138 3.32 16.01 23.83
N GLY A 139 4.46 16.49 23.31
CA GLY A 139 5.23 17.60 23.84
C GLY A 139 6.24 17.19 24.93
N ASN A 140 7.09 18.13 25.32
CA ASN A 140 8.10 17.98 26.37
C ASN A 140 9.05 16.78 26.16
N ASP A 141 9.50 16.54 24.92
CA ASP A 141 10.36 15.41 24.55
C ASP A 141 9.76 14.02 24.92
N CYS A 142 8.42 13.91 24.81
CA CYS A 142 7.68 12.69 25.07
C CYS A 142 6.87 12.29 23.84
N LEU A 143 7.02 11.03 23.42
CA LEU A 143 6.23 10.43 22.36
C LEU A 143 5.31 9.36 22.95
N ILE A 144 4.14 9.20 22.36
CA ILE A 144 3.23 8.10 22.64
C ILE A 144 3.02 7.28 21.36
N MET A 145 3.29 5.99 21.44
CA MET A 145 2.88 5.04 20.41
C MET A 145 1.54 4.44 20.81
N LEU A 146 0.51 4.71 20.03
CA LEU A 146 -0.83 4.18 20.19
C LEU A 146 -1.06 3.02 19.23
N SER A 147 -1.64 1.93 19.70
CA SER A 147 -2.13 0.81 18.89
C SER A 147 -3.65 0.85 18.87
N ILE A 148 -4.22 1.12 17.69
CA ILE A 148 -5.65 1.28 17.49
C ILE A 148 -6.28 -0.07 17.13
N ASN A 149 -7.32 -0.45 17.84
CA ASN A 149 -8.05 -1.69 17.55
C ASN A 149 -8.86 -1.53 16.25
N ALA A 150 -8.46 -2.20 15.19
CA ALA A 150 -9.14 -2.11 13.90
C ALA A 150 -10.60 -2.60 13.89
N LYS A 151 -11.03 -3.40 14.87
CA LYS A 151 -12.42 -3.87 15.00
C LYS A 151 -13.28 -2.98 15.91
N ASP A 152 -12.65 -2.14 16.72
CA ASP A 152 -13.30 -1.23 17.66
C ASP A 152 -12.44 0.03 17.82
N PRO A 153 -12.33 0.86 16.77
CA PRO A 153 -11.33 1.94 16.68
C PRO A 153 -11.60 3.10 17.65
N SER A 154 -12.83 3.22 18.15
CA SER A 154 -13.21 4.17 19.20
C SER A 154 -12.91 3.68 20.63
N SER A 155 -12.45 2.43 20.81
CA SER A 155 -12.03 1.92 22.12
C SER A 155 -10.73 2.55 22.63
N LEU A 156 -10.48 2.44 23.94
CA LEU A 156 -9.23 2.87 24.56
C LEU A 156 -8.04 2.14 23.88
N PRO A 157 -7.10 2.86 23.26
CA PRO A 157 -5.97 2.23 22.59
C PRO A 157 -4.95 1.70 23.60
N GLU A 158 -4.20 0.68 23.19
CA GLU A 158 -2.98 0.33 23.92
C GLU A 158 -1.92 1.40 23.66
N CYS A 159 -1.15 1.76 24.69
CA CYS A 159 -0.14 2.81 24.56
C CYS A 159 1.23 2.39 25.08
N ARG A 160 2.27 2.95 24.45
CA ARG A 160 3.65 2.92 24.94
C ARG A 160 4.22 4.33 24.91
N PHE A 161 4.68 4.80 26.06
CA PHE A 161 5.36 6.10 26.18
C PHE A 161 6.87 5.96 25.94
N MET A 162 7.47 6.94 25.26
CA MET A 162 8.88 6.99 24.89
C MET A 162 9.44 8.37 25.27
N GLY A 163 10.57 8.40 25.97
CA GLY A 163 11.19 9.61 26.49
C GLY A 163 11.95 9.35 27.79
N SER A 164 12.50 10.41 28.40
CA SER A 164 13.15 10.33 29.72
C SER A 164 12.17 9.86 30.78
N GLY A 165 12.62 9.03 31.74
CA GLY A 165 11.79 8.57 32.85
C GLY A 165 11.21 9.71 33.70
N LEU A 166 11.91 10.85 33.78
CA LEU A 166 11.43 12.04 34.49
C LEU A 166 10.17 12.63 33.85
N VAL A 167 10.05 12.56 32.52
CA VAL A 167 8.92 13.06 31.74
C VAL A 167 7.83 12.00 31.63
N VAL A 168 8.21 10.75 31.32
CA VAL A 168 7.27 9.67 31.02
C VAL A 168 6.51 9.19 32.27
N ASN A 169 7.15 9.14 33.43
CA ASN A 169 6.53 8.56 34.63
C ASN A 169 5.29 9.33 35.12
N PRO A 170 5.29 10.67 35.18
CA PRO A 170 4.07 11.45 35.45
C PRO A 170 2.96 11.18 34.44
N VAL A 171 3.27 11.21 33.15
CA VAL A 171 2.28 11.01 32.07
C VAL A 171 1.66 9.61 32.14
N ARG A 172 2.47 8.58 32.40
CA ARG A 172 1.97 7.21 32.60
C ARG A 172 1.01 7.11 33.79
N LYS A 173 1.27 7.83 34.89
CA LYS A 173 0.36 7.86 36.05
C LYS A 173 -0.96 8.53 35.70
N LEU A 174 -0.94 9.63 34.92
CA LEU A 174 -2.16 10.28 34.42
C LEU A 174 -2.98 9.32 33.57
N TRP A 175 -2.35 8.65 32.60
CA TRP A 175 -3.01 7.65 31.77
C TRP A 175 -3.68 6.55 32.60
N LEU A 176 -2.96 5.96 33.56
CA LEU A 176 -3.50 4.89 34.41
C LEU A 176 -4.66 5.36 35.29
N ARG A 177 -4.63 6.62 35.75
CA ARG A 177 -5.69 7.22 36.56
C ARG A 177 -6.95 7.48 35.73
N ASN A 178 -6.78 7.99 34.51
CA ASN A 178 -7.86 8.56 33.73
C ASN A 178 -8.37 7.63 32.61
N ASN A 179 -7.75 6.48 32.34
CA ASN A 179 -8.13 5.60 31.22
C ASN A 179 -9.60 5.17 31.22
N LYS A 180 -10.24 5.06 32.39
CA LYS A 180 -11.66 4.71 32.55
C LYS A 180 -12.60 5.80 32.07
N GLN A 181 -12.09 7.00 31.83
CA GLN A 181 -12.85 8.14 31.37
C GLN A 181 -12.78 8.30 29.84
N TRP A 182 -12.16 7.35 29.13
CA TRP A 182 -12.22 7.26 27.68
C TRP A 182 -13.66 6.95 27.23
N MET A 183 -14.25 7.81 26.41
CA MET A 183 -15.65 7.68 25.97
C MET A 183 -15.73 7.58 24.45
N LYS A 184 -16.47 6.59 23.94
CA LYS A 184 -16.56 6.30 22.50
C LYS A 184 -17.25 7.40 21.67
N ASP A 185 -18.04 8.25 22.33
CA ASP A 185 -18.79 9.35 21.72
C ASP A 185 -17.97 10.63 21.57
N LYS A 186 -16.80 10.71 22.22
CA LYS A 186 -15.85 11.82 22.06
C LYS A 186 -14.88 11.56 20.91
N THR A 187 -14.38 12.64 20.33
CA THR A 187 -13.31 12.53 19.33
C THR A 187 -12.04 11.95 19.96
N PHE A 188 -11.21 11.33 19.12
CA PHE A 188 -9.96 10.72 19.58
C PHE A 188 -9.02 11.75 20.24
N LEU A 189 -8.93 12.95 19.65
CA LEU A 189 -8.17 14.09 20.18
C LEU A 189 -8.66 14.51 21.57
N GLU A 190 -9.98 14.69 21.74
CA GLU A 190 -10.56 15.07 23.03
C GLU A 190 -10.31 14.03 24.11
N ASN A 191 -10.48 12.75 23.78
CA ASN A 191 -10.19 11.66 24.71
C ASN A 191 -8.70 11.66 25.11
N LEU A 192 -7.80 11.81 24.15
CA LEU A 192 -6.36 11.79 24.43
C LEU A 192 -5.92 12.99 25.28
N ALA A 193 -6.37 14.20 24.93
CA ALA A 193 -6.09 15.42 25.71
C ALA A 193 -6.64 15.33 27.13
N PHE A 194 -7.85 14.77 27.28
CA PHE A 194 -8.49 14.59 28.58
C PHE A 194 -7.78 13.56 29.45
N VAL A 195 -7.43 12.39 28.90
CA VAL A 195 -6.71 11.34 29.64
C VAL A 195 -5.31 11.80 30.06
N LEU A 196 -4.63 12.56 29.19
CA LEU A 196 -3.29 13.07 29.45
C LEU A 196 -3.25 14.39 30.24
N GLU A 197 -4.41 15.01 30.50
CA GLU A 197 -4.54 16.32 31.16
C GLU A 197 -3.60 17.39 30.56
N THR A 198 -3.47 17.38 29.23
CA THR A 198 -2.55 18.27 28.52
C THR A 198 -3.11 18.68 27.17
N GLU A 199 -2.74 19.87 26.72
CA GLU A 199 -2.99 20.29 25.34
C GLU A 199 -1.96 19.62 24.44
N LEU A 200 -2.45 18.90 23.43
CA LEU A 200 -1.60 18.16 22.51
C LEU A 200 -1.06 19.08 21.42
N PRO A 201 0.23 18.95 21.04
CA PRO A 201 0.77 19.63 19.88
C PRO A 201 -0.09 19.32 18.65
N ARG A 202 -0.49 20.38 17.94
CA ARG A 202 -1.20 20.26 16.67
C ARG A 202 -0.19 20.30 15.52
N PRO A 203 -0.47 19.60 14.41
CA PRO A 203 0.30 19.76 13.19
C PRO A 203 0.41 21.24 12.83
N SER A 204 1.61 21.77 12.75
CA SER A 204 1.80 23.13 12.25
C SER A 204 1.49 23.15 10.75
N HIS A 205 0.55 24.00 10.31
CA HIS A 205 0.38 24.33 8.87
C HIS A 205 1.60 25.04 8.26
N VAL A 206 2.65 25.26 9.05
CA VAL A 206 3.98 25.57 8.52
C VAL A 206 4.41 24.34 7.74
N LEU A 207 4.10 24.41 6.44
CA LEU A 207 4.60 23.60 5.34
C LEU A 207 5.65 22.63 5.86
N GLU A 208 5.27 21.36 5.96
CA GLU A 208 6.26 20.32 5.75
C GLU A 208 6.91 20.65 4.41
N ASN A 209 8.03 21.37 4.49
CA ASN A 209 9.14 21.20 3.59
C ASN A 209 9.69 19.79 3.85
N ASP A 210 8.82 18.79 3.73
CA ASP A 210 9.18 17.62 2.95
C ASP A 210 9.69 18.27 1.67
N GLN A 211 10.99 18.20 1.45
CA GLN A 211 11.54 18.60 0.17
C GLN A 211 10.74 17.82 -0.85
N GLN A 212 9.72 18.45 -1.43
CA GLN A 212 8.89 17.87 -2.45
C GLN A 212 9.89 17.60 -3.56
N VAL A 213 10.27 16.33 -3.70
CA VAL A 213 11.35 15.96 -4.61
C VAL A 213 10.75 16.03 -6.01
N GLU A 214 10.75 17.24 -6.56
CA GLU A 214 10.32 17.50 -7.92
C GLU A 214 11.39 16.99 -8.88
N CYS A 215 10.94 16.42 -9.99
CA CYS A 215 11.81 16.08 -11.09
C CYS A 215 12.56 17.32 -11.57
N GLY A 216 13.89 17.27 -11.62
CA GLY A 216 14.73 18.39 -12.03
C GLY A 216 14.62 18.78 -13.52
N ILE A 217 13.72 18.14 -14.28
CA ILE A 217 13.46 18.43 -15.70
C ILE A 217 12.05 18.99 -15.89
N CYS A 218 11.02 18.29 -15.43
CA CYS A 218 9.62 18.70 -15.61
C CYS A 218 9.04 19.49 -14.43
N TYR A 219 9.78 19.61 -13.33
CA TYR A 219 9.35 20.29 -12.09
C TYR A 219 8.04 19.76 -11.50
N ALA A 220 7.65 18.53 -11.85
CA ALA A 220 6.49 17.85 -11.30
C ALA A 220 6.92 16.73 -10.36
N GLN A 221 6.10 16.47 -9.35
CA GLN A 221 6.30 15.35 -8.42
C GLN A 221 5.90 14.01 -9.06
N TYR A 222 4.77 14.00 -9.75
CA TYR A 222 4.21 12.81 -10.42
C TYR A 222 4.06 13.06 -11.91
N LEU A 223 4.28 12.02 -12.71
CA LEU A 223 3.91 12.04 -14.12
C LEU A 223 2.39 12.18 -14.29
N PRO A 224 1.92 12.83 -15.37
CA PRO A 224 0.48 12.91 -15.65
C PRO A 224 -0.12 11.52 -15.81
N MET A 225 -1.43 11.44 -15.58
CA MET A 225 -2.17 10.22 -15.87
C MET A 225 -2.32 10.10 -17.39
N ASP A 226 -1.61 9.14 -17.99
CA ASP A 226 -1.52 8.98 -19.44
C ASP A 226 -1.40 7.50 -19.80
N GLU A 227 -2.26 7.03 -20.71
CA GLU A 227 -2.25 5.65 -21.20
C GLU A 227 -0.96 5.30 -21.96
N GLU A 228 -0.32 6.26 -22.62
CA GLU A 228 0.96 6.06 -23.31
C GLU A 228 2.13 5.77 -22.35
N LEU A 229 2.04 6.26 -21.11
CA LEU A 229 3.04 6.01 -20.07
C LEU A 229 2.88 4.64 -19.40
N GLY A 230 1.78 3.93 -19.66
CA GLY A 230 1.51 2.59 -19.14
C GLY A 230 1.69 2.51 -17.63
N SER A 231 2.55 1.60 -17.16
CA SER A 231 2.83 1.37 -15.74
C SER A 231 3.54 2.54 -15.03
N ARG A 232 4.00 3.56 -15.76
CA ARG A 232 4.66 4.76 -15.23
C ARG A 232 3.73 5.97 -15.12
N SER A 233 2.48 5.83 -15.56
CA SER A 233 1.43 6.83 -15.37
C SER A 233 1.25 7.11 -13.88
N GLY A 234 1.31 8.39 -13.47
CA GLY A 234 1.21 8.77 -12.06
C GLY A 234 2.43 8.41 -11.20
N ALA A 235 3.53 7.91 -11.78
CA ALA A 235 4.73 7.55 -11.02
C ALA A 235 5.47 8.79 -10.49
N GLY A 236 6.01 8.69 -9.28
CA GLY A 236 6.90 9.68 -8.67
C GLY A 236 8.33 9.61 -9.23
N THR A 237 9.21 10.51 -8.78
CA THR A 237 10.63 10.47 -9.15
C THR A 237 11.28 9.15 -8.72
N ASP A 238 11.95 8.48 -9.65
CA ASP A 238 12.52 7.13 -9.50
C ASP A 238 14.04 7.09 -9.78
N HIS A 239 14.66 8.24 -10.07
CA HIS A 239 16.10 8.35 -10.29
C HIS A 239 16.68 9.55 -9.55
N THR A 240 17.79 9.37 -8.81
CA THR A 240 18.51 10.45 -8.11
C THR A 240 19.91 10.61 -8.67
N CYS A 241 20.43 11.84 -8.74
CA CYS A 241 21.79 12.11 -9.20
C CYS A 241 22.83 11.52 -8.23
N ASP A 242 23.76 10.72 -8.75
CA ASP A 242 24.81 10.05 -7.96
C ASP A 242 25.85 11.01 -7.37
N ASN A 243 25.90 12.27 -7.85
CA ASN A 243 26.77 13.28 -7.26
C ASN A 243 26.20 13.70 -5.90
N THR A 244 26.94 13.37 -4.84
CA THR A 244 26.59 13.65 -3.44
C THR A 244 26.38 15.13 -3.13
N SER A 245 26.88 16.03 -3.97
CA SER A 245 26.67 17.49 -3.87
C SER A 245 25.44 18.01 -4.64
N CYS A 246 24.80 17.19 -5.49
CA CYS A 246 23.67 17.58 -6.35
C CYS A 246 22.32 17.24 -5.73
N GLY A 247 22.10 15.97 -5.34
CA GLY A 247 20.89 15.51 -4.66
C GLY A 247 19.57 15.65 -5.45
N ARG A 248 19.60 16.05 -6.74
CA ARG A 248 18.40 16.18 -7.58
C ARG A 248 17.83 14.82 -7.96
N ALA A 249 16.49 14.70 -7.96
CA ALA A 249 15.81 13.54 -8.51
C ALA A 249 15.05 13.86 -9.80
N PHE A 250 14.72 12.81 -10.53
CA PHE A 250 14.15 12.84 -11.87
C PHE A 250 13.19 11.65 -12.04
N HIS A 251 12.22 11.80 -12.95
CA HIS A 251 11.56 10.64 -13.54
C HIS A 251 12.50 10.03 -14.58
N THR A 252 12.64 8.71 -14.61
CA THR A 252 13.43 7.96 -15.59
C THR A 252 12.98 8.30 -17.01
N VAL A 253 11.68 8.52 -17.22
CA VAL A 253 11.15 8.93 -18.53
C VAL A 253 11.69 10.31 -18.94
N CYS A 254 11.57 11.31 -18.07
CA CYS A 254 12.10 12.67 -18.33
C CYS A 254 13.62 12.64 -18.59
N LEU A 255 14.37 11.84 -17.82
CA LEU A 255 15.82 11.73 -17.97
C LEU A 255 16.19 11.07 -19.31
N VAL A 256 15.50 10.00 -19.69
CA VAL A 256 15.70 9.31 -20.98
C VAL A 256 15.39 10.23 -22.16
N ASP A 257 14.27 10.96 -22.10
CA ASP A 257 13.88 11.87 -23.18
C ASP A 257 14.83 13.05 -23.31
N TRP A 258 15.28 13.61 -22.17
CA TRP A 258 16.33 14.62 -22.15
C TRP A 258 17.64 14.09 -22.74
N LEU A 259 18.12 12.90 -22.33
CA LEU A 259 19.35 12.30 -22.87
C LEU A 259 19.27 12.05 -24.39
N ARG A 260 18.10 11.66 -24.91
CA ARG A 260 17.84 11.47 -26.35
C ARG A 260 17.84 12.78 -27.13
N SER A 261 17.52 13.90 -26.47
CA SER A 261 17.52 15.25 -27.08
C SER A 261 18.93 15.83 -27.23
N ILE A 262 19.92 15.30 -26.49
CA ILE A 262 21.31 15.74 -26.58
C ILE A 262 21.97 15.08 -27.80
N THR A 263 22.44 15.91 -28.73
CA THR A 263 23.01 15.48 -30.02
C THR A 263 24.30 14.65 -29.91
N THR A 264 25.08 14.82 -28.84
CA THR A 264 26.32 14.05 -28.60
C THR A 264 26.07 12.63 -28.08
N THR A 265 24.92 12.36 -27.43
CA THR A 265 24.56 11.01 -26.96
C THR A 265 24.23 10.08 -28.13
N ARG A 266 23.62 10.61 -29.20
CA ARG A 266 23.40 9.85 -30.46
C ARG A 266 24.72 9.38 -31.08
N GLN A 267 25.74 10.25 -31.10
CA GLN A 267 27.07 9.89 -31.62
C GLN A 267 27.77 8.82 -30.77
N TYR A 268 27.57 8.82 -29.44
CA TYR A 268 28.17 7.82 -28.54
C TYR A 268 27.48 6.45 -28.64
N VAL A 269 26.15 6.41 -28.81
CA VAL A 269 25.39 5.17 -29.02
C VAL A 269 25.70 4.58 -30.40
N ASP A 270 25.80 5.40 -31.44
CA ASP A 270 26.24 4.95 -32.78
C ASP A 270 27.67 4.40 -32.73
N PHE A 271 28.56 5.02 -31.94
CA PHE A 271 29.93 4.53 -31.72
C PHE A 271 29.95 3.17 -30.98
N LEU A 272 29.16 3.00 -29.92
CA LEU A 272 29.07 1.73 -29.17
C LEU A 272 28.43 0.60 -29.98
N VAL A 273 27.40 0.89 -30.79
CA VAL A 273 26.79 -0.08 -31.71
C VAL A 273 27.79 -0.46 -32.82
N SER A 274 28.55 0.51 -33.35
CA SER A 274 29.58 0.21 -34.36
C SER A 274 30.73 -0.64 -33.80
N LEU A 275 31.11 -0.46 -32.54
CA LEU A 275 32.10 -1.30 -31.85
C LEU A 275 31.57 -2.73 -31.63
N ALA A 276 30.29 -2.89 -31.29
CA ALA A 276 29.68 -4.22 -31.15
C ALA A 276 29.67 -5.01 -32.46
N PHE A 277 29.56 -4.34 -33.62
CA PHE A 277 29.65 -4.98 -34.93
C PHE A 277 31.08 -5.34 -35.37
N ILE A 278 32.11 -4.68 -34.82
CA ILE A 278 33.53 -5.01 -35.11
C ILE A 278 33.96 -6.29 -34.37
N TRP A 279 33.32 -6.64 -33.25
CA TRP A 279 33.60 -7.88 -32.50
C TRP A 279 32.79 -9.10 -32.97
N LEU A 280 31.93 -8.95 -33.99
CA LEU A 280 31.11 -10.02 -34.56
C LEU A 280 31.52 -10.39 -36.01
N LYS A 281 32.75 -10.08 -36.41
CA LYS A 281 33.39 -10.58 -37.64
C LYS A 281 34.70 -11.28 -37.33
#